data_AF-A0A3B8INQ2-F1
#
_entry.id   AF-A0A3B8INQ2-F1
#
_cell.length_a   1.000
_cell.length_b   1.000
_cell.length_c   1.000
_cell.angle_alpha   90.00
_cell.angle_beta   90.00
_cell.angle_gamma   90.00
#
_symmetry.space_group_name_H-M   'P 1'
#
loop_
_entity.id
_entity.type
_entity.pdbx_description
1 polymer ?
#
loop_
_entity_poly.entity_id
_entity_poly.type
_entity_poly.pdbx_seq_one_letter_code
_entity_poly.pdbx_strand_id
1 'polypeptide(L)'
;MRNLLLFTTLALFFSCNSSTAPDRNAKALGHWEALCEMVKAGAKPLGVSYPMEAWDIEAFYTEAQEIAKEYGVETVREKDFLTVGLFDPEIVKGKEVVLVYQGNTYRAYQDLKQEVALTSNHGGRFPEQIGRRLGRLLGYSPQAINTLLAENTEFRALTNFGVRG
;
A
#
# COMPACT_ATOMS: atom_id res chain seq x y z
N MET A 1 -16.80 -72.70 -14.35
CA MET A 1 -17.91 -71.80 -14.00
C MET A 1 -17.72 -71.30 -12.57
N ARG A 2 -17.31 -70.03 -12.39
CA ARG A 2 -17.87 -69.05 -11.45
C ARG A 2 -17.04 -67.77 -11.56
N ASN A 3 -17.56 -66.84 -12.37
CA ASN A 3 -17.15 -65.43 -12.44
C ASN A 3 -17.64 -64.68 -11.18
N LEU A 4 -17.25 -63.39 -11.09
CA LEU A 4 -17.87 -62.30 -10.31
C LEU A 4 -17.39 -62.21 -8.84
N LEU A 5 -16.92 -61.11 -8.24
CA LEU A 5 -16.98 -59.64 -8.47
C LEU A 5 -15.61 -59.02 -8.03
N LEU A 6 -14.98 -58.07 -8.71
CA LEU A 6 -15.29 -56.63 -8.82
C LEU A 6 -15.41 -55.90 -7.47
N PHE A 7 -14.35 -55.24 -7.00
CA PHE A 7 -14.41 -53.97 -6.24
C PHE A 7 -12.99 -53.37 -6.14
N THR A 8 -12.50 -52.80 -7.25
CA THR A 8 -11.35 -51.89 -7.22
C THR A 8 -11.90 -50.49 -6.91
N THR A 9 -12.05 -50.17 -5.62
CA THR A 9 -12.35 -48.80 -5.18
C THR A 9 -11.10 -47.94 -5.38
N LEU A 10 -10.96 -47.38 -6.59
CA LEU A 10 -10.03 -46.29 -6.86
C LEU A 10 -10.61 -45.03 -6.17
N ALA A 11 -10.16 -44.79 -4.94
CA ALA A 11 -10.44 -43.56 -4.23
C ALA A 11 -9.75 -42.40 -4.97
N LEU A 12 -10.51 -41.72 -5.83
CA LEU A 12 -10.21 -40.38 -6.31
C LEU A 12 -10.23 -39.44 -5.10
N PHE A 13 -9.11 -39.34 -4.39
CA PHE A 13 -8.83 -38.19 -3.54
C PHE A 13 -8.59 -37.00 -4.46
N PHE A 14 -9.67 -36.38 -4.92
CA PHE A 14 -9.64 -34.97 -5.28
C PHE A 14 -9.28 -34.20 -4.01
N SER A 15 -7.99 -33.97 -3.80
CA SER A 15 -7.55 -32.92 -2.88
C SER A 15 -8.08 -31.62 -3.44
N CYS A 16 -9.19 -31.16 -2.88
CA CYS A 16 -9.62 -29.78 -2.99
C CYS A 16 -8.57 -28.95 -2.22
N ASN A 17 -7.48 -28.58 -2.89
CA ASN A 17 -6.52 -27.63 -2.35
C ASN A 17 -7.19 -26.25 -2.38
N SER A 18 -7.90 -25.88 -1.31
CA SER A 18 -8.21 -24.49 -1.05
C SER A 18 -6.91 -23.74 -0.73
N SER A 19 -6.44 -23.00 -1.74
CA SER A 19 -5.75 -21.70 -1.68
C SER A 19 -4.72 -21.45 -0.58
N THR A 20 -3.41 -21.42 -0.92
CA THR A 20 -2.39 -20.94 0.05
C THR A 20 -1.21 -20.08 -0.47
N ALA A 21 -1.01 -19.86 -1.78
CA ALA A 21 0.02 -18.90 -2.25
C ALA A 21 -0.30 -18.14 -3.56
N PRO A 22 -0.83 -18.78 -4.63
CA PRO A 22 -1.07 -18.10 -5.91
C PRO A 22 -2.13 -16.98 -5.82
N ASP A 23 -3.12 -17.16 -4.94
CA ASP A 23 -4.26 -16.24 -4.80
C ASP A 23 -3.89 -14.89 -4.16
N ARG A 24 -2.85 -14.85 -3.32
CA ARG A 24 -2.40 -13.58 -2.70
C ARG A 24 -1.68 -12.67 -3.69
N ASN A 25 -0.81 -13.23 -4.53
CA ASN A 25 -0.12 -12.46 -5.57
C ASN A 25 -1.10 -11.95 -6.63
N ALA A 26 -2.06 -12.78 -7.05
CA ALA A 26 -3.10 -12.34 -7.99
C ALA A 26 -3.91 -11.14 -7.45
N LYS A 27 -4.31 -11.17 -6.16
CA LYS A 27 -5.00 -10.05 -5.51
C LYS A 27 -4.11 -8.81 -5.39
N ALA A 28 -2.84 -8.99 -5.06
CA ALA A 28 -1.85 -7.92 -4.98
C ALA A 28 -1.70 -7.20 -6.33
N LEU A 29 -1.60 -7.97 -7.41
CA LEU A 29 -1.43 -7.46 -8.77
C LEU A 29 -2.69 -6.78 -9.28
N GLY A 30 -3.88 -7.32 -9.01
CA GLY A 30 -5.13 -6.64 -9.35
C GLY A 30 -5.31 -5.30 -8.61
N HIS A 31 -4.90 -5.23 -7.34
CA HIS A 31 -4.85 -3.95 -6.61
C HIS A 31 -3.82 -2.98 -7.22
N TRP A 32 -2.67 -3.51 -7.64
CA TRP A 32 -1.61 -2.73 -8.26
C TRP A 32 -1.98 -2.14 -9.61
N GLU A 33 -2.65 -2.92 -10.46
CA GLU A 33 -3.17 -2.49 -11.76
C GLU A 33 -4.12 -1.30 -11.60
N ALA A 34 -5.06 -1.38 -10.65
CA ALA A 34 -5.95 -0.27 -10.32
C ALA A 34 -5.19 0.99 -9.83
N LEU A 35 -4.11 0.83 -9.05
CA LEU A 35 -3.25 1.95 -8.66
C LEU A 35 -2.55 2.59 -9.87
N CYS A 36 -2.05 1.78 -10.81
CA CYS A 36 -1.43 2.26 -12.04
C CYS A 36 -2.43 3.07 -12.88
N GLU A 37 -3.67 2.57 -13.04
CA GLU A 37 -4.74 3.28 -13.74
C GLU A 37 -5.05 4.63 -13.09
N MET A 38 -5.26 4.65 -11.76
CA MET A 38 -5.58 5.87 -11.03
C MET A 38 -4.46 6.91 -11.10
N VAL A 39 -3.20 6.49 -11.06
CA VAL A 39 -2.05 7.39 -11.22
C VAL A 39 -1.99 7.92 -12.65
N LYS A 40 -2.13 7.06 -13.65
CA LYS A 40 -2.15 7.45 -15.06
C LYS A 40 -3.25 8.46 -15.37
N ALA A 41 -4.43 8.28 -14.80
CA ALA A 41 -5.57 9.17 -14.96
C ALA A 41 -5.42 10.50 -14.19
N GLY A 42 -4.38 10.66 -13.36
CA GLY A 42 -4.21 11.82 -12.50
C GLY A 42 -5.17 11.87 -11.30
N ALA A 43 -5.95 10.81 -11.06
CA ALA A 43 -6.86 10.71 -9.93
C ALA A 43 -6.12 10.54 -8.60
N LYS A 44 -4.92 9.94 -8.63
CA LYS A 44 -4.05 9.75 -7.47
C LYS A 44 -2.63 10.23 -7.81
N PRO A 45 -2.04 11.18 -7.08
CA PRO A 45 -0.68 11.63 -7.39
C PRO A 45 0.38 10.54 -7.15
N LEU A 46 0.28 9.82 -6.03
CA LEU A 46 1.19 8.74 -5.60
C LEU A 46 0.38 7.50 -5.19
N GLY A 47 0.54 6.40 -5.90
CA GLY A 47 0.06 5.07 -5.49
C GLY A 47 1.08 4.36 -4.59
N VAL A 48 0.58 3.56 -3.65
CA VAL A 48 1.39 2.79 -2.69
C VAL A 48 0.77 1.40 -2.59
N SER A 49 1.56 0.37 -2.78
CA SER A 49 1.12 -1.01 -2.53
C SER A 49 0.77 -1.20 -1.05
N TYR A 50 0.17 -2.34 -0.70
CA TYR A 50 0.14 -2.74 0.70
C TYR A 50 1.58 -2.99 1.21
N PRO A 51 1.84 -2.80 2.52
CA PRO A 51 3.11 -3.14 3.14
C PRO A 51 3.38 -4.64 3.09
N MET A 52 4.56 -5.01 2.63
CA MET A 52 4.99 -6.38 2.36
C MET A 52 6.30 -6.69 3.06
N GLU A 53 6.54 -7.98 3.32
CA GLU A 53 7.89 -8.42 3.65
C GLU A 53 8.83 -8.25 2.44
N ALA A 54 10.12 -8.11 2.68
CA ALA A 54 11.09 -7.95 1.60
C ALA A 54 11.04 -9.10 0.57
N TRP A 55 10.77 -10.33 1.01
CA TRP A 55 10.66 -11.50 0.13
C TRP A 55 9.35 -11.52 -0.68
N ASP A 56 8.25 -10.98 -0.13
CA ASP A 56 7.00 -10.78 -0.88
C ASP A 56 7.20 -9.73 -1.98
N ILE A 57 7.96 -8.65 -1.70
CA ILE A 57 8.32 -7.65 -2.71
C ILE A 57 9.12 -8.29 -3.84
N GLU A 58 10.12 -9.14 -3.57
CA GLU A 58 10.88 -9.80 -4.65
C GLU A 58 9.96 -10.63 -5.57
N ALA A 59 8.95 -11.29 -5.02
CA ALA A 59 8.00 -12.09 -5.78
C ALA A 59 6.98 -11.23 -6.57
N PHE A 60 6.72 -10.00 -6.12
CA PHE A 60 5.72 -9.09 -6.70
C PHE A 60 6.32 -8.08 -7.69
N TYR A 61 7.54 -7.59 -7.44
CA TYR A 61 8.04 -6.35 -8.03
C TYR A 61 8.23 -6.42 -9.54
N THR A 62 8.72 -7.55 -10.06
CA THR A 62 8.94 -7.72 -11.52
C THR A 62 7.64 -7.54 -12.30
N GLU A 63 6.57 -8.24 -11.90
CA GLU A 63 5.27 -8.15 -12.58
C GLU A 63 4.60 -6.79 -12.35
N ALA A 64 4.78 -6.21 -11.16
CA ALA A 64 4.35 -4.85 -10.86
C ALA A 64 4.99 -3.80 -11.79
N GLN A 65 6.27 -3.97 -12.16
CA GLN A 65 6.98 -3.12 -13.12
C GLN A 65 6.43 -3.29 -14.55
N GLU A 66 6.11 -4.52 -14.94
CA GLU A 66 5.51 -4.81 -16.25
C GLU A 66 4.14 -4.14 -16.39
N ILE A 67 3.26 -4.30 -15.40
CA ILE A 67 1.95 -3.62 -15.35
C ILE A 67 2.13 -2.10 -15.42
N ALA A 68 3.01 -1.51 -14.61
CA ALA A 68 3.22 -0.07 -14.62
C ALA A 68 3.70 0.46 -15.98
N LYS A 69 4.52 -0.31 -16.69
CA LYS A 69 4.97 0.02 -18.04
C LYS A 69 3.81 0.07 -19.04
N GLU A 70 2.82 -0.82 -18.94
CA GLU A 70 1.63 -0.82 -19.80
C GLU A 70 0.80 0.45 -19.64
N TYR A 71 0.71 0.98 -18.42
CA TYR A 71 0.03 2.24 -18.12
C TYR A 71 0.89 3.49 -18.41
N GLY A 72 2.20 3.33 -18.64
CA GLY A 72 3.14 4.44 -18.80
C GLY A 72 3.29 5.26 -17.51
N VAL A 73 3.42 4.56 -16.38
CA VAL A 73 3.71 5.13 -15.04
C VAL A 73 5.01 4.55 -14.52
N GLU A 74 5.62 5.22 -13.54
CA GLU A 74 6.91 4.84 -12.97
C GLU A 74 6.72 4.15 -11.62
N THR A 75 7.65 3.25 -11.27
CA THR A 75 7.60 2.49 -10.01
C THR A 75 8.92 2.53 -9.27
N VAL A 76 8.88 2.52 -7.95
CA VAL A 76 10.07 2.37 -7.11
C VAL A 76 9.76 1.58 -5.85
N ARG A 77 10.65 0.66 -5.49
CA ARG A 77 10.63 -0.03 -4.20
C ARG A 77 11.08 0.93 -3.10
N GLU A 78 10.25 1.10 -2.09
CA GLU A 78 10.51 1.94 -0.91
C GLU A 78 10.65 1.06 0.33
N LYS A 79 11.81 1.16 0.97
CA LYS A 79 12.21 0.30 2.10
C LYS A 79 11.96 0.94 3.47
N ASP A 80 11.76 2.24 3.49
CA ASP A 80 11.59 3.04 4.69
C ASP A 80 10.46 4.04 4.43
N PHE A 81 9.23 3.54 4.48
CA PHE A 81 8.07 4.35 4.16
C PHE A 81 7.82 5.43 5.22
N LEU A 82 7.53 6.64 4.76
CA LEU A 82 7.34 7.82 5.60
C LEU A 82 6.19 7.65 6.63
N THR A 83 6.52 7.73 7.92
CA THR A 83 5.58 7.65 9.05
C THR A 83 5.35 9.04 9.68
N VAL A 84 4.22 9.68 9.35
CA VAL A 84 3.92 11.07 9.76
C VAL A 84 2.49 11.24 10.30
N GLY A 85 2.07 10.33 11.17
CA GLY A 85 0.80 10.44 11.92
C GLY A 85 -0.46 10.27 11.07
N LEU A 86 -0.36 9.71 9.85
CA LEU A 86 -1.52 9.29 9.07
C LEU A 86 -1.90 7.81 9.29
N PHE A 87 -0.94 7.01 9.74
CA PHE A 87 -1.06 5.58 9.93
C PHE A 87 -0.35 5.19 11.22
N ASP A 88 -0.78 4.08 11.82
CA ASP A 88 -0.01 3.43 12.88
C ASP A 88 1.37 3.03 12.33
N PRO A 89 2.48 3.50 12.93
CA PRO A 89 3.83 3.17 12.46
C PRO A 89 4.11 1.66 12.46
N GLU A 90 3.42 0.86 13.29
CA GLU A 90 3.59 -0.60 13.31
C GLU A 90 3.11 -1.27 12.02
N ILE A 91 2.24 -0.63 11.22
CA ILE A 91 1.77 -1.18 9.93
C ILE A 91 2.91 -1.30 8.91
N VAL A 92 3.88 -0.39 8.95
CA VAL A 92 4.99 -0.32 7.98
C VAL A 92 6.33 -0.75 8.58
N LYS A 93 6.37 -1.07 9.88
CA LYS A 93 7.59 -1.44 10.57
C LYS A 93 8.17 -2.75 10.05
N GLY A 94 9.41 -2.71 9.56
CA GLY A 94 10.08 -3.86 8.97
C GLY A 94 9.46 -4.32 7.64
N LYS A 95 8.55 -3.53 7.07
CA LYS A 95 7.89 -3.79 5.80
C LYS A 95 8.41 -2.82 4.75
N GLU A 96 8.24 -3.21 3.50
CA GLU A 96 8.53 -2.41 2.33
C GLU A 96 7.25 -2.22 1.52
N VAL A 97 7.25 -1.22 0.64
CA VAL A 97 6.15 -0.96 -0.29
C VAL A 97 6.70 -0.71 -1.69
N VAL A 98 5.83 -0.82 -2.69
CA VAL A 98 6.10 -0.32 -4.03
C VAL A 98 5.29 0.95 -4.24
N LEU A 99 5.96 2.00 -4.68
CA LEU A 99 5.34 3.27 -5.07
C LEU A 99 5.11 3.29 -6.57
N VAL A 100 3.99 3.87 -7.01
CA VAL A 100 3.71 4.16 -8.42
C VAL A 100 3.37 5.63 -8.59
N TYR A 101 3.95 6.28 -9.59
CA TYR A 101 3.88 7.74 -9.74
C TYR A 101 4.11 8.19 -11.19
N GLN A 102 3.96 9.48 -11.43
CA GLN A 102 4.36 10.15 -12.67
C GLN A 102 5.05 11.48 -12.38
N GLY A 103 6.00 11.86 -13.22
CA GLY A 103 6.64 13.17 -13.18
C GLY A 103 7.31 13.45 -11.83
N ASN A 104 7.06 14.64 -11.27
CA ASN A 104 7.76 15.11 -10.07
C ASN A 104 7.18 14.57 -8.74
N THR A 105 6.17 13.69 -8.77
CA THR A 105 5.54 13.19 -7.54
C THR A 105 6.54 12.46 -6.63
N TYR A 106 7.41 11.60 -7.19
CA TYR A 106 8.39 10.89 -6.36
C TYR A 106 9.40 11.84 -5.72
N ARG A 107 9.82 12.88 -6.45
CA ARG A 107 10.66 13.95 -5.87
C ARG A 107 9.95 14.67 -4.73
N ALA A 108 8.68 15.03 -4.90
CA ALA A 108 7.90 15.66 -3.83
C ALA A 108 7.77 14.76 -2.58
N TYR A 109 7.66 13.45 -2.78
CA TYR A 109 7.71 12.47 -1.70
C TYR A 109 9.09 12.41 -1.01
N GLN A 110 10.18 12.39 -1.79
CA GLN A 110 11.55 12.42 -1.26
C GLN A 110 11.84 13.70 -0.46
N ASP A 111 11.37 14.85 -0.94
CA ASP A 111 11.51 16.13 -0.25
C ASP A 111 10.82 16.09 1.12
N LEU A 112 9.64 15.44 1.23
CA LEU A 112 8.97 15.21 2.51
C LEU A 112 9.79 14.31 3.45
N LYS A 113 10.40 13.23 2.93
CA LYS A 113 11.28 12.37 3.75
C LYS A 113 12.47 13.15 4.32
N GLN A 114 13.06 14.04 3.51
CA GLN A 114 14.17 14.88 3.96
C GLN A 114 13.72 15.88 5.04
N GLU A 115 12.59 16.54 4.86
CA GLU A 115 12.02 17.47 5.84
C GLU A 115 11.72 16.79 7.18
N VAL A 116 11.19 15.57 7.14
CA VAL A 116 11.01 14.71 8.32
C VAL A 116 12.34 14.45 8.99
N ALA A 117 13.36 13.98 8.26
CA ALA A 117 14.68 13.70 8.83
C ALA A 117 15.31 14.93 9.51
N LEU A 118 15.13 16.13 8.96
CA LEU A 118 15.59 17.38 9.56
C LEU A 118 14.80 17.76 10.82
N THR A 119 13.51 17.45 10.86
CA THR A 119 12.61 17.82 11.96
C THR A 119 12.65 16.82 13.12
N SER A 120 12.86 15.52 12.87
CA SER A 120 13.01 14.46 13.88
C SER A 120 14.03 14.79 14.95
N ASN A 121 15.07 15.54 14.58
CA ASN A 121 16.15 15.99 15.48
C ASN A 121 15.67 16.93 16.59
N HIS A 122 14.41 17.39 16.56
CA HIS A 122 13.81 18.33 17.51
C HIS A 122 12.76 17.71 18.44
N GLY A 123 12.94 16.44 18.83
CA GLY A 123 12.14 15.81 19.89
C GLY A 123 10.99 14.91 19.41
N GLY A 124 11.13 14.29 18.23
CA GLY A 124 10.30 13.17 17.81
C GLY A 124 8.84 13.49 17.44
N ARG A 125 8.44 14.76 17.36
CA ARG A 125 7.15 15.16 16.79
C ARG A 125 7.36 15.71 15.38
N PHE A 126 6.61 15.17 14.43
CA PHE A 126 6.52 15.72 13.09
C PHE A 126 5.42 16.77 13.01
N PRO A 127 5.64 17.91 12.35
CA PRO A 127 4.60 18.88 12.10
C PRO A 127 3.44 18.22 11.34
N GLU A 128 2.21 18.43 11.80
CA GLU A 128 1.00 17.91 11.15
C GLU A 128 0.92 18.35 9.68
N GLN A 129 1.57 19.47 9.34
CA GLN A 129 1.69 19.96 7.97
C GLN A 129 2.35 18.94 7.03
N ILE A 130 3.35 18.18 7.50
CA ILE A 130 4.00 17.13 6.71
C ILE A 130 3.01 15.99 6.45
N GLY A 131 2.31 15.53 7.50
CA GLY A 131 1.24 14.53 7.37
C GLY A 131 0.17 14.97 6.37
N ARG A 132 -0.25 16.24 6.40
CA ARG A 132 -1.18 16.80 5.42
C ARG A 132 -0.66 16.77 3.98
N ARG A 133 0.63 17.04 3.78
CA ARG A 133 1.28 17.01 2.46
C ARG A 133 1.38 15.58 1.94
N LEU A 134 1.77 14.62 2.79
CA LEU A 134 1.76 13.20 2.43
C LEU A 134 0.33 12.75 2.08
N GLY A 135 -0.67 13.10 2.89
CA GLY A 135 -2.06 12.73 2.63
C GLY A 135 -2.58 13.24 1.29
N ARG A 136 -2.19 14.46 0.89
CA ARG A 136 -2.51 14.99 -0.45
C ARG A 136 -1.79 14.24 -1.57
N LEU A 137 -0.52 13.85 -1.40
CA LEU A 137 0.16 12.98 -2.37
C LEU A 137 -0.54 11.63 -2.51
N LEU A 138 -1.06 11.09 -1.42
CA LEU A 138 -1.87 9.87 -1.40
C LEU A 138 -3.30 10.09 -1.95
N GLY A 139 -3.68 11.29 -2.35
CA GLY A 139 -5.00 11.59 -2.89
C GLY A 139 -6.14 11.61 -1.87
N TYR A 140 -5.83 11.75 -0.57
CA TYR A 140 -6.85 11.84 0.47
C TYR A 140 -7.50 13.23 0.49
N SER A 141 -8.80 13.27 0.82
CA SER A 141 -9.51 14.52 1.05
C SER A 141 -8.99 15.23 2.31
N PRO A 142 -9.11 16.56 2.42
CA PRO A 142 -8.76 17.29 3.64
C PRO A 142 -9.44 16.74 4.89
N GLN A 143 -10.70 16.29 4.76
CA GLN A 143 -11.47 15.69 5.84
C GLN A 143 -10.85 14.36 6.29
N ALA A 144 -10.58 13.44 5.35
CA ALA A 144 -9.95 12.16 5.68
C ALA A 144 -8.57 12.34 6.33
N ILE A 145 -7.77 13.28 5.81
CA ILE A 145 -6.47 13.64 6.39
C ILE A 145 -6.62 14.12 7.85
N ASN A 146 -7.59 15.00 8.12
CA ASN A 146 -7.86 15.49 9.47
C ASN A 146 -8.28 14.38 10.43
N THR A 147 -9.14 13.48 9.97
CA THR A 147 -9.57 12.32 10.75
C THR A 147 -8.38 11.44 11.11
N LEU A 148 -7.58 11.03 10.13
CA LEU A 148 -6.40 10.20 10.35
C LEU A 148 -5.39 10.86 11.29
N LEU A 149 -5.12 12.16 11.11
CA LEU A 149 -4.24 12.89 12.03
C LEU A 149 -4.81 12.94 13.44
N ALA A 150 -6.12 13.10 13.61
CA ALA A 150 -6.73 13.14 14.94
C ALA A 150 -6.73 11.78 15.64
N GLU A 151 -6.81 10.69 14.87
CA GLU A 151 -6.76 9.31 15.38
C GLU A 151 -5.35 8.91 15.82
N ASN A 152 -4.31 9.39 15.11
CA ASN A 152 -2.94 8.93 15.28
C ASN A 152 -2.02 9.97 15.97
N THR A 153 -2.54 11.15 16.33
CA THR A 153 -1.76 12.23 16.97
C THR A 153 -2.59 13.02 18.00
N GLU A 154 -1.98 14.00 18.66
CA GLU A 154 -2.65 14.95 19.56
C GLU A 154 -3.50 16.01 18.82
N PHE A 155 -3.45 16.04 17.49
CA PHE A 155 -4.22 16.97 16.66
C PHE A 155 -5.73 16.83 16.91
N ARG A 156 -6.45 17.95 16.94
CA ARG A 156 -7.92 17.99 17.01
C ARG A 156 -8.48 18.97 15.98
N ALA A 157 -9.46 18.51 15.20
CA ALA A 157 -10.19 19.35 14.25
C ALA A 157 -11.46 19.95 14.90
N LEU A 158 -12.00 21.04 14.32
CA LEU A 158 -13.26 21.66 14.78
C LEU A 158 -14.45 20.68 14.82
N THR A 159 -14.48 19.73 13.88
CA THR A 159 -15.46 18.64 13.84
C THR A 159 -15.41 17.76 15.10
N ASN A 160 -14.24 17.64 15.73
CA ASN A 160 -14.07 16.86 16.97
C ASN A 160 -14.70 17.56 18.17
N PHE A 161 -15.02 18.86 18.05
CA PHE A 161 -15.77 19.64 19.04
C PHE A 161 -17.24 19.83 18.62
N GLY A 162 -17.73 19.10 17.61
CA GLY A 162 -19.12 19.17 17.16
C GLY A 162 -19.46 20.36 16.24
N VAL A 163 -18.47 21.15 15.83
CA VAL A 163 -18.69 22.28 14.92
C VAL A 163 -18.66 21.78 13.48
N ARG A 164 -19.78 21.96 12.75
CA ARG A 164 -19.89 21.68 11.31
C ARG A 164 -19.66 22.97 10.53
N GLY A 165 -18.83 22.91 9.50
CA GLY A 165 -18.58 23.99 8.54
C GLY A 165 -19.54 23.97 7.36
#